data_AF-A0A3D2WLA1-F1
#
_entry.id   AF-A0A3D2WLA1-F1
#
_cell.length_a   1.000
_cell.length_b   1.000
_cell.length_c   1.000
_cell.angle_alpha   90.00
_cell.angle_beta   90.00
_cell.angle_gamma   90.00
#
_symmetry.space_group_name_H-M   'P 1'
#
loop_
_entity.id
_entity.type
_entity.pdbx_description
1 polymer ?
#
loop_
_entity_poly.entity_id
_entity_poly.type
_entity_poly.pdbx_seq_one_letter_code
_entity_poly.pdbx_strand_id
1 'polypeptide(L)'
;MKVFTSIPTSKPATPLLDRVKSPKDMTNMSAEELAALADDLRAYLLYAVGQTGGHFGAGLGVIELTVALHHVLNTPDDRLVWDVGHQAYPH
;
A
#
# COMPACT_ATOMS: atom_id res chain seq x y z
N MET A 1 4.57 3.07 11.95
CA MET A 1 3.13 3.12 11.63
C MET A 1 2.58 4.47 12.05
N LYS A 2 2.19 5.25 11.06
CA LYS A 2 1.57 6.56 11.21
C LYS A 2 0.09 6.39 11.56
N VAL A 3 -0.36 7.12 12.57
CA VAL A 3 -1.78 7.13 12.99
C VAL A 3 -2.50 8.28 12.30
N PHE A 4 -3.65 7.99 11.70
CA PHE A 4 -4.52 8.98 11.06
C PHE A 4 -5.79 9.13 11.87
N THR A 5 -6.10 10.36 12.28
CA THR A 5 -7.32 10.69 13.05
C THR A 5 -8.43 11.27 12.18
N SER A 6 -8.12 11.60 10.92
CA SER A 6 -9.06 12.08 9.92
C SER A 6 -8.64 11.61 8.52
N ILE A 7 -9.60 11.56 7.60
CA ILE A 7 -9.35 11.25 6.19
C ILE A 7 -8.72 12.48 5.52
N PRO A 8 -7.58 12.35 4.82
CA PRO A 8 -6.98 13.48 4.11
C PRO A 8 -7.91 14.02 3.03
N THR A 9 -8.08 15.34 2.98
CA THR A 9 -8.92 16.03 1.98
C THR A 9 -8.15 16.47 0.74
N SER A 10 -6.83 16.49 0.81
CA SER A 10 -5.92 16.76 -0.31
C SER A 10 -4.97 15.59 -0.52
N LYS A 11 -4.41 15.48 -1.74
CA LYS A 11 -3.48 14.40 -2.08
C LYS A 11 -2.25 14.48 -1.13
N PRO A 12 -1.96 13.42 -0.36
CA PRO A 12 -0.84 13.42 0.56
C PRO A 12 0.49 13.37 -0.21
N ALA A 13 1.55 13.89 0.41
CA ALA A 13 2.91 13.64 -0.06
C ALA A 13 3.30 12.19 0.25
N THR A 14 3.76 11.47 -0.76
CA THR A 14 4.07 10.03 -0.68
C THR A 14 5.42 9.72 -1.34
N PRO A 15 6.53 10.28 -0.83
CA PRO A 15 7.82 10.27 -1.52
C PRO A 15 8.40 8.88 -1.78
N LEU A 16 8.12 7.87 -0.96
CA LEU A 16 8.55 6.50 -1.22
C LEU A 16 7.62 5.81 -2.21
N LEU A 17 6.30 5.93 -2.03
CA LEU A 17 5.34 5.36 -2.97
C LEU A 17 5.51 5.94 -4.40
N ASP A 18 5.82 7.24 -4.51
CA ASP A 18 6.03 7.90 -5.79
C ASP A 18 7.23 7.31 -6.56
N ARG A 19 8.16 6.63 -5.87
CA ARG A 19 9.32 5.94 -6.46
C ARG A 19 9.05 4.48 -6.84
N VAL A 20 8.00 3.87 -6.28
CA VAL A 20 7.62 2.47 -6.58
C VAL A 20 6.74 2.46 -7.83
N LYS A 21 7.28 2.00 -8.96
CA LYS A 21 6.54 1.80 -10.22
C LYS A 21 6.26 0.34 -10.49
N SER A 22 7.00 -0.55 -9.82
CA SER A 22 6.84 -1.99 -9.89
C SER A 22 7.32 -2.65 -8.58
N PRO A 23 6.92 -3.91 -8.30
CA PRO A 23 7.42 -4.66 -7.15
C PRO A 23 8.95 -4.75 -7.09
N LYS A 24 9.64 -4.75 -8.24
CA LYS A 24 11.11 -4.78 -8.33
C LYS A 24 11.79 -3.56 -7.71
N ASP A 25 11.10 -2.44 -7.63
CA ASP A 25 11.64 -1.23 -7.00
C ASP A 25 11.74 -1.37 -5.47
N MET A 26 11.03 -2.35 -4.91
CA MET A 26 11.00 -2.61 -3.47
C MET A 26 12.07 -3.62 -3.03
N THR A 27 12.70 -4.38 -3.95
CA THR A 27 13.59 -5.51 -3.62
C THR A 27 14.78 -5.12 -2.73
N ASN A 28 15.30 -3.90 -2.88
CA ASN A 28 16.46 -3.41 -2.12
C ASN A 28 16.10 -2.47 -0.96
N MET A 29 14.82 -2.30 -0.65
CA MET A 29 14.39 -1.45 0.45
C MET A 29 14.72 -2.08 1.80
N SER A 30 15.17 -1.27 2.76
CA SER A 30 15.31 -1.71 4.14
C SER A 30 13.95 -1.95 4.79
N ALA A 31 13.93 -2.64 5.93
CA ALA A 31 12.70 -2.84 6.71
C ALA A 31 12.05 -1.50 7.13
N GLU A 32 12.88 -0.50 7.46
CA GLU A 32 12.43 0.85 7.79
C GLU A 32 11.83 1.56 6.57
N GLU A 33 12.45 1.41 5.39
CA GLU A 33 11.90 1.96 4.13
C GLU A 33 10.58 1.28 3.75
N LEU A 34 10.44 -0.03 3.94
CA LEU A 34 9.19 -0.76 3.71
C LEU A 34 8.08 -0.30 4.67
N ALA A 35 8.41 -0.09 5.95
CA ALA A 35 7.47 0.45 6.92
C ALA A 35 7.02 1.88 6.57
N ALA A 36 7.95 2.71 6.09
CA ALA A 36 7.63 4.06 5.63
C ALA A 36 6.81 4.04 4.32
N LEU A 37 7.09 3.12 3.40
CA LEU A 37 6.30 2.88 2.19
C LEU A 37 4.87 2.48 2.54
N ALA A 38 4.69 1.61 3.54
CA ALA A 38 3.35 1.24 4.04
C ALA A 38 2.60 2.47 4.60
N ASP A 39 3.29 3.38 5.29
CA ASP A 39 2.69 4.63 5.78
C ASP A 39 2.30 5.59 4.63
N ASP A 40 3.11 5.69 3.57
CA ASP A 40 2.78 6.44 2.35
C ASP A 40 1.56 5.83 1.62
N LEU A 41 1.56 4.51 1.43
CA LEU A 41 0.47 3.77 0.80
C LEU A 41 -0.83 3.91 1.57
N ARG A 42 -0.77 3.86 2.92
CA ARG A 42 -1.90 4.13 3.79
C ARG A 42 -2.44 5.53 3.61
N ALA A 43 -1.57 6.55 3.63
CA ALA A 43 -2.01 7.94 3.42
C ALA A 43 -2.75 8.09 2.09
N TYR A 44 -2.17 7.53 1.02
CA TYR A 44 -2.75 7.62 -0.33
C TYR A 44 -4.08 6.88 -0.43
N LEU A 45 -4.17 5.67 0.12
CA LEU A 45 -5.40 4.88 0.09
C LEU A 45 -6.53 5.57 0.85
N LEU A 46 -6.21 6.15 2.02
CA LEU A 46 -7.16 6.93 2.80
C LEU A 46 -7.69 8.11 1.98
N TYR A 47 -6.79 8.86 1.32
CA TYR A 47 -7.17 9.98 0.46
C TYR A 47 -8.03 9.52 -0.73
N ALA A 48 -7.52 8.59 -1.53
CA ALA A 48 -8.11 8.19 -2.81
C ALA A 48 -9.50 7.57 -2.65
N VAL A 49 -9.64 6.60 -1.75
CA VAL A 49 -10.93 5.93 -1.50
C VAL A 49 -11.87 6.82 -0.69
N GLY A 50 -11.30 7.70 0.15
CA GLY A 50 -12.06 8.68 0.93
C GLY A 50 -12.83 9.69 0.09
N GLN A 51 -12.38 9.99 -1.14
CA GLN A 51 -13.07 10.91 -2.05
C GLN A 51 -14.34 10.30 -2.66
N THR A 52 -14.35 8.99 -2.93
CA THR A 52 -15.42 8.33 -3.69
C THR A 52 -16.40 7.54 -2.81
N GLY A 53 -16.01 7.23 -1.57
CA GLY A 53 -16.64 6.15 -0.79
C GLY A 53 -16.25 4.75 -1.32
N GLY A 54 -16.34 3.71 -0.49
CA GLY A 54 -15.97 2.32 -0.87
C GLY A 54 -15.55 1.42 0.31
N HIS A 55 -15.06 0.21 0.01
CA HIS A 55 -14.60 -0.79 1.00
C HIS A 55 -13.26 -0.41 1.65
N PHE A 56 -13.29 0.61 2.51
CA PHE A 56 -12.12 1.23 3.12
C PHE A 56 -11.36 0.29 4.07
N GLY A 57 -12.10 -0.46 4.90
CA GLY A 57 -11.51 -1.27 5.96
C GLY A 57 -10.70 -2.47 5.48
N ALA A 58 -11.14 -3.13 4.41
CA ALA A 58 -10.51 -4.36 3.93
C ALA A 58 -9.10 -4.11 3.40
N GLY A 59 -8.92 -3.07 2.56
CA GLY A 59 -7.59 -2.70 2.04
C GLY A 59 -6.66 -2.18 3.13
N LEU A 60 -7.16 -1.37 4.08
CA LEU A 60 -6.33 -0.84 5.17
C LEU A 60 -5.74 -1.93 6.08
N GLY A 61 -6.46 -3.05 6.24
CA GLY A 61 -6.02 -4.17 7.08
C GLY A 61 -4.91 -5.03 6.48
N VAL A 62 -4.60 -4.87 5.19
CA VAL A 62 -3.62 -5.71 4.49
C VAL A 62 -2.44 -4.93 3.89
N ILE A 63 -2.32 -3.63 4.16
CA ILE A 63 -1.25 -2.78 3.59
C ILE A 63 0.15 -3.37 3.83
N GLU A 64 0.48 -3.66 5.10
CA GLU A 64 1.78 -4.22 5.46
C GLU A 64 2.00 -5.59 4.83
N LEU A 65 0.95 -6.42 4.79
CA LEU A 65 1.00 -7.74 4.17
C LEU A 65 1.30 -7.62 2.67
N THR A 66 0.61 -6.74 1.96
CA THR A 66 0.82 -6.52 0.52
C THR A 66 2.23 -6.02 0.23
N VAL A 67 2.71 -5.05 1.01
CA VAL A 67 4.08 -4.53 0.88
C VAL A 67 5.10 -5.65 1.11
N ALA A 68 4.93 -6.45 2.15
CA ALA A 68 5.83 -7.56 2.45
C ALA A 68 5.81 -8.62 1.35
N LEU A 69 4.63 -9.01 0.85
CA LEU A 69 4.48 -10.00 -0.21
C LEU A 69 5.17 -9.54 -1.50
N HIS A 70 4.98 -8.29 -1.93
CA HIS A 70 5.66 -7.77 -3.13
C HIS A 70 7.16 -7.53 -2.96
N HIS A 71 7.63 -7.35 -1.72
CA HIS A 71 9.06 -7.27 -1.44
C HIS A 71 9.73 -8.65 -1.55
N VAL A 72 9.08 -9.72 -1.06
CA VAL A 72 9.68 -11.06 -0.99
C VAL A 72 9.38 -11.94 -2.21
N LEU A 73 8.26 -11.73 -2.91
CA LEU A 73 7.88 -12.48 -4.09
C LEU A 73 8.35 -11.77 -5.36
N ASN A 74 8.80 -12.54 -6.35
CA ASN A 74 9.14 -12.04 -7.67
C ASN A 74 7.89 -11.99 -8.57
N THR A 75 6.89 -11.19 -8.19
CA THR A 75 5.70 -10.99 -9.03
C THR A 75 6.05 -10.20 -10.31
N PRO A 76 5.55 -10.58 -11.50
CA PRO A 76 4.44 -11.52 -11.73
C PRO A 76 4.84 -12.98 -11.99
N ASP A 77 6.14 -13.33 -11.90
CA ASP A 77 6.60 -14.71 -12.11
C ASP A 77 6.06 -15.60 -10.99
N ASP A 78 6.19 -15.15 -9.74
CA ASP A 78 5.45 -15.69 -8.61
C ASP A 78 3.99 -15.25 -8.68
N ARG A 79 3.07 -16.21 -8.59
CA ARG A 79 1.63 -15.96 -8.64
C ARG A 79 1.09 -15.67 -7.24
N LEU A 80 0.74 -14.40 -7.00
CA LEU A 80 0.00 -13.97 -5.82
C LEU A 80 -1.50 -13.89 -6.13
N VAL A 81 -2.33 -14.53 -5.30
CA VAL A 81 -3.79 -14.55 -5.46
C VAL A 81 -4.45 -14.00 -4.20
N TRP A 82 -5.30 -13.00 -4.37
CA TRP A 82 -6.20 -12.49 -3.32
C TRP A 82 -7.57 -13.14 -3.47
N ASP A 83 -8.04 -13.85 -2.43
CA ASP A 83 -9.41 -14.37 -2.40
C ASP A 83 -10.42 -13.21 -2.37
N VAL A 84 -11.47 -13.29 -3.18
CA VAL A 84 -12.48 -12.24 -3.48
C VAL A 84 -11.90 -10.98 -4.14
N GLY A 85 -10.88 -10.35 -3.54
CA GLY A 85 -10.16 -9.19 -4.08
C GLY A 85 -10.56 -7.83 -3.53
N HIS A 86 -11.58 -7.73 -2.68
CA HIS A 86 -12.01 -6.46 -2.06
C HIS A 86 -10.95 -5.79 -1.17
N GLN A 87 -9.95 -6.54 -0.72
CA GLN A 87 -8.79 -6.10 0.05
C GLN A 87 -7.58 -5.72 -0.83
N ALA A 88 -7.65 -5.92 -2.15
CA ALA A 88 -6.51 -5.83 -3.04
C ALA A 88 -6.26 -4.42 -3.61
N TYR A 89 -6.81 -3.35 -3.01
CA TYR A 89 -6.44 -1.98 -3.43
C TYR A 89 -4.97 -1.61 -3.18
N PRO A 90 -4.30 -2.10 -2.11
CA PRO A 90 -2.86 -1.89 -1.94
C PRO A 90 -1.98 -2.70 -2.91
N HIS A 91 -2.55 -3.69 -3.61
CA HIS A 91 -1.86 -4.60 -4.54
C HIS A 91 -1.81 -3.99 -5.94
#